data_AF-A0AAW3RJE4-F1
#
_entry.id   AF-A0AAW3RJE4-F1
#
_cell.length_a   1.000
_cell.length_b   1.000
_cell.length_c   1.000
_cell.angle_alpha   90.00
_cell.angle_beta   90.00
_cell.angle_gamma   90.00
#
_symmetry.space_group_name_H-M   'P 1'
#
loop_
_entity.id
_entity.type
_entity.pdbx_description
1 polymer ?
#
loop_
_entity_poly.entity_id
_entity_poly.type
_entity_poly.pdbx_seq_one_letter_code
_entity_poly.pdbx_strand_id
1 'polypeptide(L)'
;MSSITYSERIKIETFCELSLSNIQMGDWLNQSPSTISYELSRYQPYQAEFAQTDAEYKRSRCSRKTKLSDELKQTILNHLRLSWSPEMIAHEFKLATKSIYNWLNQGKIDFPLNDLPEHGVRQRSKYNQSLGRSIERHPMLVNQRKRIGNFELDTVVGPRGHSKAVLLTLFDHTNEIWQQKAIPRYQQFADPWHVQGTPTQVNYVMAFQLGGFTNILRVWLGQDQPESPEKIKDLMLLAAQQLANSLNTN
;
A
#
# COMPACT_ATOMS: atom_id res chain seq x y z
N MET A 1 28.48 -24.71 21.96
CA MET A 1 29.23 -24.36 23.19
C MET A 1 28.27 -24.53 24.37
N SER A 2 28.58 -25.41 25.31
CA SER A 2 27.82 -25.49 26.58
C SER A 2 28.01 -24.18 27.33
N SER A 3 26.91 -23.62 27.82
CA SER A 3 26.91 -22.38 28.61
C SER A 3 26.91 -22.80 30.07
N ILE A 4 27.95 -22.44 30.83
CA ILE A 4 27.96 -22.63 32.29
C ILE A 4 26.72 -21.94 32.88
N THR A 5 25.93 -22.70 33.61
CA THR A 5 24.73 -22.26 34.31
C THR A 5 25.09 -21.57 35.63
N TYR A 6 24.16 -20.81 36.19
CA TYR A 6 24.37 -20.16 37.50
C TYR A 6 24.69 -21.19 38.60
N SER A 7 24.02 -22.35 38.58
CA SER A 7 24.28 -23.44 39.55
C SER A 7 25.70 -24.00 39.44
N GLU A 8 26.26 -24.07 38.23
CA GLU A 8 27.65 -24.51 38.02
C GLU A 8 28.63 -23.42 38.49
N ARG A 9 28.33 -22.13 38.29
CA ARG A 9 29.15 -21.02 38.82
C ARG A 9 29.28 -21.07 40.34
N ILE A 10 28.17 -21.30 41.05
CA ILE A 10 28.16 -21.44 42.51
C ILE A 10 29.05 -22.61 42.95
N LYS A 11 28.98 -23.75 42.25
CA LYS A 11 29.86 -24.89 42.53
C LYS A 11 31.34 -24.56 42.29
N ILE A 12 31.66 -23.84 41.21
CA ILE A 12 33.03 -23.40 40.91
C ILE A 12 33.57 -22.50 42.02
N GLU A 13 32.75 -21.59 42.55
CA GLU A 13 33.12 -20.73 43.69
C GLU A 13 33.45 -21.57 44.93
N THR A 14 32.59 -22.52 45.30
CA THR A 14 32.88 -23.46 46.40
C THR A 14 34.15 -24.29 46.13
N PHE A 15 34.39 -24.70 44.88
CA PHE A 15 35.59 -25.46 44.54
C PHE A 15 36.88 -24.64 44.62
N CYS A 16 36.82 -23.34 44.34
CA CYS A 16 37.93 -22.41 44.57
C CYS A 16 38.26 -22.30 46.06
N GLU A 17 37.26 -22.21 46.93
CA GLU A 17 37.46 -22.19 48.40
C GLU A 17 38.12 -23.47 48.91
N LEU A 18 37.77 -24.61 48.32
CA LEU A 18 38.38 -25.92 48.60
C LEU A 18 39.74 -26.13 47.91
N SER A 19 40.26 -25.15 47.17
CA SER A 19 41.55 -25.21 46.46
C SER A 19 41.68 -26.39 45.48
N LEU A 20 40.58 -26.78 44.83
CA LEU A 20 40.58 -27.82 43.80
C LEU A 20 41.30 -27.35 42.52
N SER A 21 41.88 -28.28 41.78
CA SER A 21 42.47 -27.98 40.47
C SER A 21 41.41 -27.88 39.36
N ASN A 22 41.71 -27.14 38.28
CA ASN A 22 40.79 -26.99 37.15
C ASN A 22 40.40 -28.33 36.50
N ILE A 23 41.28 -29.33 36.55
CA ILE A 23 41.00 -30.69 36.05
C ILE A 23 39.92 -31.33 36.90
N GLN A 24 40.08 -31.34 38.22
CA GLN A 24 39.10 -31.90 39.15
C GLN A 24 37.74 -31.19 39.03
N MET A 25 37.73 -29.85 38.96
CA MET A 25 36.49 -29.09 38.76
C MET A 25 35.78 -29.47 37.46
N GLY A 26 36.56 -29.67 36.38
CA GLY A 26 36.05 -30.12 35.09
C GLY A 26 35.40 -31.50 35.19
N ASP A 27 36.07 -32.45 35.84
CA ASP A 27 35.56 -33.81 36.05
C ASP A 27 34.26 -33.81 36.85
N TRP A 28 34.19 -33.02 37.94
CA TRP A 28 32.98 -32.88 38.77
C TRP A 28 31.78 -32.26 38.04
N LEU A 29 32.03 -31.28 37.16
CA LEU A 29 30.98 -30.57 36.43
C LEU A 29 30.71 -31.16 35.04
N ASN A 30 31.45 -32.20 34.64
CA ASN A 30 31.45 -32.72 33.28
C ASN A 30 31.71 -31.61 32.23
N GLN A 31 32.63 -30.70 32.54
CA GLN A 31 33.07 -29.60 31.67
C GLN A 31 34.56 -29.74 31.37
N SER A 32 35.02 -29.20 30.24
CA SER A 32 36.45 -29.21 29.93
C SER A 32 37.25 -28.35 30.92
N PRO A 33 38.48 -28.74 31.31
CA PRO A 33 39.34 -27.89 32.16
C PRO A 33 39.59 -26.50 31.57
N SER A 34 39.57 -26.39 30.23
CA SER A 34 39.65 -25.12 29.51
C SER A 34 38.41 -24.25 29.76
N THR A 35 37.21 -24.83 29.75
CA THR A 35 35.95 -24.13 30.08
C THR A 35 36.01 -23.52 31.49
N ILE A 36 36.52 -24.29 32.47
CA ILE A 36 36.73 -23.80 33.84
C ILE A 36 37.74 -22.66 33.86
N SER A 37 38.88 -22.82 33.19
CA SER A 37 39.89 -21.75 33.11
C SER A 37 39.34 -20.45 32.51
N TYR A 38 38.54 -20.53 31.44
CA TYR A 38 37.91 -19.34 30.86
C TYR A 38 36.92 -18.68 31.83
N GLU A 39 36.19 -19.49 32.60
CA GLU A 39 35.25 -18.96 33.59
C GLU A 39 35.98 -18.26 34.76
N LEU A 40 37.03 -18.89 35.30
CA LEU A 40 37.87 -18.31 36.36
C LEU A 40 38.62 -17.05 35.91
N SER A 41 38.87 -16.89 34.61
CA SER A 41 39.50 -15.69 34.05
C SER A 41 38.57 -14.45 34.02
N ARG A 42 37.26 -14.63 34.26
CA ARG A 42 36.29 -13.51 34.21
C ARG A 42 36.46 -12.52 35.35
N TYR A 43 36.74 -13.01 36.55
CA TYR A 43 36.78 -12.20 37.78
C TYR A 43 37.76 -12.81 38.80
N GLN A 44 38.50 -11.94 39.51
CA GLN A 44 39.49 -12.34 40.54
C GLN A 44 39.35 -11.42 41.77
N PRO A 45 39.13 -11.97 42.98
CA PRO A 45 38.86 -13.39 43.30
C PRO A 45 37.57 -13.89 42.63
N TYR A 46 37.46 -15.19 42.34
CA TYR A 46 36.29 -15.73 41.64
C TYR A 46 35.05 -15.66 42.53
N GLN A 47 33.97 -15.07 42.00
CA GLN A 47 32.68 -14.93 42.68
C GLN A 47 31.56 -15.21 41.67
N ALA A 48 30.68 -16.16 41.98
CA ALA A 48 29.70 -16.65 41.03
C ALA A 48 28.69 -15.57 40.61
N GLU A 49 28.29 -14.71 41.55
CA GLU A 49 27.31 -13.64 41.33
C GLU A 49 27.82 -12.60 40.33
N PHE A 50 29.07 -12.16 40.46
CA PHE A 50 29.68 -11.22 39.51
C PHE A 50 29.92 -11.85 38.14
N ALA A 51 30.37 -13.12 38.09
CA ALA A 51 30.55 -13.84 36.84
C ALA A 51 29.21 -14.04 36.08
N GLN A 52 28.12 -14.30 36.81
CA GLN A 52 26.77 -14.38 36.25
C GLN A 52 26.32 -13.02 35.70
N THR A 53 26.48 -11.95 36.48
CA THR A 53 26.11 -10.59 36.09
C THR A 53 26.86 -10.14 34.83
N ASP A 54 28.16 -10.42 34.73
CA ASP A 54 28.96 -10.16 33.52
C ASP A 54 28.46 -10.97 32.31
N ALA A 55 28.14 -12.26 32.51
CA ALA A 55 27.63 -13.11 31.45
C ALA A 55 26.27 -12.61 30.91
N GLU A 56 25.36 -12.20 31.80
CA GLU A 56 24.07 -11.61 31.45
C GLU A 56 24.23 -10.26 30.75
N TYR A 57 25.11 -9.40 31.28
CA TYR A 57 25.43 -8.12 30.68
C TYR A 57 25.94 -8.28 29.25
N LYS A 58 26.92 -9.16 29.02
CA LYS A 58 27.45 -9.45 27.68
C LYS A 58 26.36 -10.05 26.78
N ARG A 59 25.56 -10.99 27.28
CA ARG A 59 24.46 -11.61 26.53
C ARG A 59 23.41 -10.61 26.08
N SER A 60 23.08 -9.62 26.92
CA SER A 60 22.16 -8.52 26.56
C SER A 60 22.67 -7.71 25.36
N ARG A 61 24.00 -7.59 25.21
CA ARG A 61 24.67 -6.83 24.14
C ARG A 61 24.99 -7.64 22.89
N CYS A 62 24.91 -8.97 22.96
CA CYS A 62 25.16 -9.86 21.80
C CYS A 62 24.04 -9.84 20.76
N SER A 63 22.89 -9.24 21.06
CA SER A 63 21.76 -9.21 20.12
C SER A 63 22.03 -8.31 18.91
N ARG A 64 21.41 -8.65 17.78
CA ARG A 64 21.48 -7.83 16.58
C ARG A 64 20.82 -6.48 16.85
N LYS A 65 21.58 -5.39 16.72
CA LYS A 65 21.05 -4.02 16.83
C LYS A 65 19.88 -3.82 15.87
N THR A 66 18.81 -3.21 16.36
CA THR A 66 17.64 -2.88 15.54
C THR A 66 17.98 -1.76 14.55
N LYS A 67 17.44 -1.85 13.33
CA LYS A 67 17.51 -0.75 12.35
C LYS A 67 16.63 0.46 12.71
N LEU A 68 15.78 0.32 13.73
CA LEU A 68 14.88 1.37 14.21
C LEU A 68 15.68 2.43 14.97
N SER A 69 16.00 3.53 14.31
CA SER A 69 16.47 4.76 14.96
C SER A 69 15.27 5.59 15.45
N ASP A 70 15.52 6.55 16.34
CA ASP A 70 14.47 7.45 16.84
C ASP A 70 13.88 8.33 15.73
N GLU A 71 14.72 8.79 14.80
CA GLU A 71 14.30 9.53 13.62
C GLU A 71 13.36 8.67 12.75
N LEU A 72 13.77 7.44 12.42
CA LEU A 72 12.96 6.53 11.61
C LEU A 72 11.65 6.18 12.30
N LYS A 73 11.66 6.02 13.63
CA LYS A 73 10.46 5.80 14.43
C LYS A 73 9.48 6.95 14.28
N GLN A 74 9.93 8.20 14.38
CA GLN A 74 9.08 9.38 14.20
C GLN A 74 8.53 9.47 12.77
N THR A 75 9.37 9.20 11.76
CA THR A 75 8.94 9.19 10.37
C THR A 75 7.83 8.16 10.12
N ILE A 76 8.03 6.91 10.56
CA ILE A 76 7.01 5.86 10.43
C ILE A 76 5.72 6.27 11.13
N LEU A 77 5.80 6.83 12.34
CA LEU A 77 4.64 7.24 13.12
C LEU A 77 3.86 8.38 12.42
N ASN A 78 4.56 9.34 11.83
CA ASN A 78 3.93 10.42 11.05
C ASN A 78 3.19 9.88 9.82
N HIS A 79 3.79 8.94 9.08
CA HIS A 79 3.12 8.31 7.93
C HIS A 79 1.91 7.46 8.34
N LEU A 80 1.99 6.73 9.45
CA LEU A 80 0.85 5.98 9.97
C LEU A 80 -0.32 6.91 10.34
N ARG A 81 -0.04 8.08 10.94
CA ARG A 81 -1.05 9.12 11.21
C ARG A 81 -1.68 9.70 9.94
N LEU A 82 -0.94 9.72 8.84
CA LEU A 82 -1.45 10.09 7.51
C LEU A 82 -2.21 8.94 6.81
N SER A 83 -2.54 7.86 7.54
CA SER A 83 -3.24 6.67 7.03
C SER A 83 -2.48 5.92 5.94
N TRP A 84 -1.14 5.97 5.93
CA TRP A 84 -0.33 5.13 5.04
C TRP A 84 -0.32 3.68 5.55
N SER A 85 -0.35 2.71 4.63
CA SER A 85 -0.22 1.30 5.00
C SER A 85 1.22 0.95 5.40
N PRO A 86 1.43 -0.03 6.30
CA PRO A 86 2.78 -0.54 6.60
C PRO A 86 3.54 -1.02 5.35
N GLU A 87 2.87 -1.56 4.32
CA GLU A 87 3.51 -1.92 3.04
C GLU A 87 4.00 -0.68 2.28
N MET A 88 3.21 0.39 2.21
CA MET A 88 3.61 1.64 1.54
C MET A 88 4.84 2.26 2.20
N ILE A 89 4.83 2.33 3.54
CA ILE A 89 5.96 2.83 4.31
C ILE A 89 7.18 1.93 4.09
N ALA A 90 7.00 0.61 4.11
CA ALA A 90 8.09 -0.32 3.86
C ALA A 90 8.72 -0.12 2.47
N HIS A 91 7.89 0.09 1.45
CA HIS A 91 8.35 0.34 0.08
C HIS A 91 9.14 1.65 -0.02
N GLU A 92 8.59 2.75 0.50
CA GLU A 92 9.21 4.08 0.43
C GLU A 92 10.58 4.11 1.12
N PHE A 93 10.65 3.56 2.34
CA PHE A 93 11.87 3.58 3.16
C PHE A 93 12.78 2.37 2.91
N LYS A 94 12.50 1.54 1.89
CA LYS A 94 13.25 0.32 1.56
C LYS A 94 13.45 -0.61 2.77
N LEU A 95 12.40 -0.74 3.58
CA LEU A 95 12.34 -1.62 4.73
C LEU A 95 11.59 -2.90 4.39
N ALA A 96 11.81 -3.96 5.18
CA ALA A 96 10.95 -5.12 5.11
C ALA A 96 9.66 -4.84 5.88
N THR A 97 8.49 -5.07 5.27
CA THR A 97 7.17 -4.88 5.90
C THR A 97 7.05 -5.60 7.24
N LYS A 98 7.57 -6.83 7.30
CA LYS A 98 7.59 -7.64 8.53
C LYS A 98 8.33 -6.95 9.69
N SER A 99 9.35 -6.12 9.40
CA SER A 99 10.06 -5.36 10.44
C SER A 99 9.16 -4.31 11.08
N ILE A 100 8.34 -3.60 10.27
CA ILE A 100 7.42 -2.57 10.76
C ILE A 100 6.36 -3.21 11.67
N TYR A 101 5.72 -4.30 11.21
CA TYR A 101 4.76 -5.05 12.04
C TYR A 101 5.40 -5.60 13.32
N ASN A 102 6.64 -6.11 13.26
CA ASN A 102 7.35 -6.57 14.46
C ASN A 102 7.59 -5.42 15.46
N TRP A 103 7.92 -4.22 15.00
CA TRP A 103 8.11 -3.06 15.89
C TRP A 103 6.82 -2.57 16.51
N LEU A 104 5.71 -2.60 15.77
CA LEU A 104 4.37 -2.31 16.28
C LEU A 104 3.94 -3.34 17.34
N ASN A 105 4.07 -4.63 17.03
CA ASN A 105 3.71 -5.71 17.97
C ASN A 105 4.57 -5.72 19.25
N GLN A 106 5.83 -5.30 19.16
CA GLN A 106 6.73 -5.16 20.31
C GLN A 106 6.46 -3.88 21.12
N GLY A 107 5.54 -3.01 20.71
CA GLY A 107 5.30 -1.71 21.34
C GLY A 107 6.46 -0.72 21.19
N LYS A 108 7.37 -0.95 20.23
CA LYS A 108 8.50 -0.03 19.98
C LYS A 108 8.06 1.24 19.27
N ILE A 109 6.99 1.16 18.49
CA ILE A 109 6.29 2.28 17.87
C ILE A 109 4.93 2.37 18.56
N ASP A 110 4.64 3.53 19.16
CA ASP A 110 3.40 3.76 19.90
C ASP A 110 2.27 4.13 18.92
N PHE A 111 1.69 3.10 18.31
CA PHE A 111 0.55 3.22 17.40
C PHE A 111 -0.36 2.00 17.55
N PRO A 112 -1.67 2.17 17.79
CA PRO A 112 -2.58 1.06 17.97
C PRO A 112 -2.76 0.27 16.67
N LEU A 113 -2.59 -1.05 16.74
CA LEU A 113 -2.77 -1.95 15.59
C LEU A 113 -4.18 -1.87 14.98
N ASN A 114 -5.18 -1.52 15.78
CA ASN A 114 -6.58 -1.36 15.37
C ASN A 114 -6.80 -0.18 14.41
N ASP A 115 -5.94 0.84 14.47
CA ASP A 115 -6.08 2.05 13.65
C ASP A 115 -5.28 1.95 12.34
N LEU A 116 -4.71 0.77 12.05
CA LEU A 116 -4.04 0.53 10.78
C LEU A 116 -5.07 0.47 9.63
N PRO A 117 -4.79 1.06 8.45
CA PRO A 117 -5.73 1.13 7.33
C PRO A 117 -6.29 -0.23 6.87
N GLU A 118 -5.52 -1.30 7.04
CA GLU A 118 -5.91 -2.66 6.63
C GLU A 118 -6.39 -3.53 7.80
N HIS A 119 -6.55 -2.98 9.01
CA HIS A 119 -6.99 -3.74 10.16
C HIS A 119 -8.40 -4.31 9.93
N GLY A 120 -8.55 -5.63 10.00
CA GLY A 120 -9.81 -6.32 9.75
C GLY A 120 -10.14 -6.55 8.27
N VAL A 121 -9.31 -6.07 7.33
CA VAL A 121 -9.44 -6.40 5.91
C VAL A 121 -8.86 -7.79 5.70
N ARG A 122 -9.70 -8.84 5.83
CA ARG A 122 -9.34 -10.16 5.30
C ARG A 122 -9.11 -10.00 3.80
N GLN A 123 -7.86 -10.18 3.36
CA GLN A 123 -7.60 -10.42 1.93
C GLN A 123 -8.43 -11.63 1.53
N ARG A 124 -9.55 -11.38 0.85
CA ARG A 124 -10.35 -12.45 0.27
C ARG A 124 -9.43 -13.18 -0.70
N SER A 125 -9.26 -14.47 -0.49
CA SER A 125 -8.68 -15.38 -1.48
C SER A 125 -9.20 -14.99 -2.85
N LYS A 126 -8.29 -14.75 -3.81
CA LYS A 126 -8.59 -14.35 -5.20
C LYS A 126 -9.58 -15.28 -5.91
N TYR A 127 -9.88 -16.44 -5.33
CA TYR A 127 -10.66 -17.48 -5.98
C TYR A 127 -12.18 -17.30 -5.89
N ASN A 128 -12.69 -16.45 -4.99
CA ASN A 128 -14.14 -16.32 -4.75
C ASN A 128 -14.62 -14.86 -4.74
N GLN A 129 -14.20 -14.03 -5.70
CA GLN A 129 -14.99 -12.83 -5.99
C GLN A 129 -16.24 -13.27 -6.75
N SER A 130 -17.41 -13.20 -6.09
CA SER A 130 -18.67 -13.21 -6.83
C SER A 130 -18.59 -12.05 -7.83
N LEU A 131 -18.73 -12.33 -9.13
CA LEU A 131 -18.67 -11.38 -10.25
C LEU A 131 -19.78 -10.30 -10.22
N GLY A 132 -20.33 -9.99 -9.05
CA GLY A 132 -21.54 -9.21 -8.88
C GLY A 132 -22.77 -9.95 -9.40
N ARG A 133 -23.88 -9.22 -9.52
CA ARG A 133 -25.05 -9.67 -10.28
C ARG A 133 -24.82 -9.29 -11.74
N SER A 134 -25.19 -10.16 -12.67
CA SER A 134 -25.20 -9.84 -14.10
C SER A 134 -25.94 -8.52 -14.35
N ILE A 135 -25.51 -7.77 -15.36
CA ILE A 135 -26.13 -6.50 -15.78
C ILE A 135 -27.63 -6.71 -16.08
N GLU A 136 -27.98 -7.86 -16.64
CA GLU A 136 -29.36 -8.26 -16.92
C GLU A 136 -30.25 -8.34 -15.67
N ARG A 137 -29.64 -8.47 -14.48
CA ARG A 137 -30.34 -8.58 -13.19
C ARG A 137 -30.34 -7.25 -12.41
N HIS A 138 -29.97 -6.14 -13.02
CA HIS A 138 -30.07 -4.83 -12.36
C HIS A 138 -31.54 -4.46 -12.07
N PRO A 139 -31.81 -3.79 -10.94
CA PRO A 139 -33.13 -3.22 -10.69
C PRO A 139 -33.50 -2.25 -11.83
N MET A 140 -34.74 -2.32 -12.30
CA MET A 140 -35.26 -1.44 -13.37
C MET A 140 -35.03 0.05 -13.07
N LEU A 141 -34.96 0.44 -11.80
CA LEU A 141 -34.67 1.81 -11.37
C LEU A 141 -33.29 2.32 -11.83
N VAL A 142 -32.28 1.45 -11.97
CA VAL A 142 -30.95 1.79 -12.51
C VAL A 142 -31.08 2.09 -14.01
N ASN A 143 -31.79 1.24 -14.74
CA ASN A 143 -32.04 1.41 -16.19
C ASN A 143 -32.92 2.63 -16.51
N GLN A 144 -33.69 3.15 -15.54
CA GLN A 144 -34.46 4.38 -15.72
C GLN A 144 -33.59 5.64 -15.77
N ARG A 145 -32.33 5.58 -15.30
CA ARG A 145 -31.35 6.69 -15.36
C ARG A 145 -31.86 8.01 -14.75
N LYS A 146 -32.70 7.93 -13.70
CA LYS A 146 -33.36 9.09 -13.08
C LYS A 146 -32.59 9.72 -11.90
N ARG A 147 -31.49 9.10 -11.45
CA ARG A 147 -30.73 9.52 -10.26
C ARG A 147 -29.23 9.39 -10.51
N ILE A 148 -28.49 10.39 -10.03
CA ILE A 148 -27.02 10.42 -9.98
C ILE A 148 -26.51 9.42 -8.92
N GLY A 149 -25.38 8.77 -9.21
CA GLY A 149 -24.70 7.80 -8.35
C GLY A 149 -24.77 6.37 -8.87
N ASN A 150 -25.31 6.15 -10.07
CA ASN A 150 -25.29 4.86 -10.75
C ASN A 150 -24.11 4.84 -11.72
N PHE A 151 -22.94 4.49 -11.18
CA PHE A 151 -21.70 4.45 -11.93
C PHE A 151 -21.48 3.09 -12.59
N GLU A 152 -21.12 3.12 -13.87
CA GLU A 152 -20.63 2.00 -14.65
C GLU A 152 -19.11 2.10 -14.74
N LEU A 153 -18.44 0.98 -14.48
CA LEU A 153 -16.98 0.88 -14.48
C LEU A 153 -16.58 -0.19 -15.48
N ASP A 154 -15.95 0.21 -16.57
CA ASP A 154 -15.54 -0.68 -17.65
C ASP A 154 -14.02 -0.67 -17.83
N THR A 155 -13.54 -1.71 -18.51
CA THR A 155 -12.11 -1.92 -18.75
C THR A 155 -11.88 -2.12 -20.25
N VAL A 156 -11.23 -1.15 -20.91
CA VAL A 156 -10.95 -1.20 -22.35
C VAL A 156 -9.54 -1.70 -22.61
N VAL A 157 -9.43 -2.85 -23.27
CA VAL A 157 -8.15 -3.46 -23.65
C VAL A 157 -7.67 -2.86 -24.97
N GLY A 158 -6.41 -2.42 -25.00
CA GLY A 158 -5.81 -1.89 -26.24
C GLY A 158 -5.64 -2.97 -27.32
N PRO A 159 -5.53 -2.57 -28.60
CA PRO A 159 -5.52 -3.47 -29.76
C PRO A 159 -4.38 -4.48 -29.78
N ARG A 160 -3.33 -4.28 -28.98
CA ARG A 160 -2.20 -5.21 -28.90
C ARG A 160 -2.53 -6.52 -28.18
N GLY A 161 -3.68 -6.67 -27.52
CA GLY A 161 -4.26 -7.94 -27.01
C GLY A 161 -3.41 -8.73 -25.99
N HIS A 162 -2.14 -8.39 -25.83
CA HIS A 162 -1.12 -9.11 -25.06
C HIS A 162 -0.66 -8.30 -23.83
N SER A 163 -1.04 -7.02 -23.72
CA SER A 163 -0.70 -6.22 -22.55
C SER A 163 -1.76 -6.40 -21.46
N LYS A 164 -1.30 -6.64 -20.22
CA LYS A 164 -2.15 -6.57 -19.01
C LYS A 164 -2.57 -5.13 -18.64
N ALA A 165 -2.09 -4.14 -19.38
CA ALA A 165 -2.48 -2.74 -19.23
C ALA A 165 -3.89 -2.56 -19.80
N VAL A 166 -4.78 -2.02 -18.99
CA VAL A 166 -6.19 -1.79 -19.33
C VAL A 166 -6.55 -0.37 -18.95
N LEU A 167 -7.27 0.33 -19.82
CA LEU A 167 -7.83 1.63 -19.49
C LEU A 167 -9.11 1.42 -18.69
N LEU A 168 -9.13 1.91 -17.45
CA LEU A 168 -10.34 1.93 -16.62
C LEU A 168 -11.20 3.13 -17.02
N THR A 169 -12.48 2.88 -17.27
CA THR A 169 -13.47 3.91 -17.55
C THR A 169 -14.51 3.92 -16.43
N LEU A 170 -14.95 5.11 -16.03
CA LEU A 170 -15.97 5.33 -14.99
C LEU A 170 -16.97 6.36 -15.52
N PHE A 171 -18.26 6.02 -15.52
CA PHE A 171 -19.29 6.88 -16.09
C PHE A 171 -20.61 6.75 -15.34
N ASP A 172 -21.34 7.85 -15.13
CA ASP A 172 -22.67 7.80 -14.53
C ASP A 172 -23.76 7.65 -15.61
N HIS A 173 -24.69 6.71 -15.45
CA HIS A 173 -25.74 6.47 -16.45
C HIS A 173 -26.62 7.69 -16.75
N THR A 174 -26.76 8.66 -15.83
CA THR A 174 -27.53 9.89 -16.09
C THR A 174 -26.91 10.75 -17.18
N ASN A 175 -25.58 10.71 -17.36
CA ASN A 175 -24.87 11.50 -18.37
C ASN A 175 -25.35 11.21 -19.80
N GLU A 176 -25.90 10.02 -20.07
CA GLU A 176 -26.49 9.72 -21.38
C GLU A 176 -27.76 10.53 -21.67
N ILE A 177 -28.60 10.77 -20.66
CA ILE A 177 -29.75 11.68 -20.79
C ILE A 177 -29.25 13.10 -21.04
N TRP A 178 -28.18 13.50 -20.35
CA TRP A 178 -27.58 14.81 -20.56
C TRP A 178 -27.06 14.98 -21.98
N GLN A 179 -26.43 13.94 -22.53
CA GLN A 179 -25.93 13.91 -23.91
C GLN A 179 -27.06 14.01 -24.95
N GLN A 180 -28.16 13.27 -24.79
CA GLN A 180 -29.29 13.32 -25.72
C GLN A 180 -29.91 14.72 -25.82
N LYS A 181 -29.91 15.46 -24.71
CA LYS A 181 -30.40 16.84 -24.62
C LYS A 181 -29.30 17.89 -24.81
N ALA A 182 -28.07 17.47 -25.14
CA ALA A 182 -26.93 18.38 -25.19
C ALA A 182 -27.09 19.44 -26.26
N ILE A 183 -27.45 19.08 -27.50
CA ILE A 183 -27.62 20.04 -28.60
C ILE A 183 -28.75 21.06 -28.30
N PRO A 184 -29.97 20.64 -27.89
CA PRO A 184 -31.01 21.60 -27.51
C PRO A 184 -30.58 22.54 -26.37
N ARG A 185 -29.86 22.02 -25.37
CA ARG A 185 -29.35 22.84 -24.26
C ARG A 185 -28.26 23.81 -24.69
N TYR A 186 -27.37 23.37 -25.56
CA TYR A 186 -26.32 24.20 -26.14
C TYR A 186 -26.88 25.38 -26.93
N GLN A 187 -28.06 25.20 -27.54
CA GLN A 187 -28.75 26.23 -28.32
C GLN A 187 -29.66 27.13 -27.46
N GLN A 188 -29.93 26.79 -26.20
CA GLN A 188 -30.82 27.57 -25.32
C GLN A 188 -30.23 28.91 -24.88
N PHE A 189 -28.91 29.06 -24.96
CA PHE A 189 -28.21 30.29 -24.60
C PHE A 189 -27.00 30.45 -25.51
N ALA A 190 -26.61 31.70 -25.76
CA ALA A 190 -25.45 32.02 -26.57
C ALA A 190 -24.29 32.41 -25.65
N ASP A 191 -23.25 31.58 -25.60
CA ASP A 191 -22.03 31.89 -24.87
C ASP A 191 -20.85 32.20 -25.81
N PRO A 192 -19.88 33.03 -25.38
CA PRO A 192 -18.69 33.33 -26.17
C PRO A 192 -17.85 32.10 -26.53
N TRP A 193 -17.89 31.06 -25.71
CA TRP A 193 -17.18 29.81 -25.95
C TRP A 193 -17.99 28.79 -26.77
N HIS A 194 -19.20 29.11 -27.23
CA HIS A 194 -19.95 28.19 -28.08
C HIS A 194 -19.30 28.03 -29.45
N VAL A 195 -19.06 26.78 -29.85
CA VAL A 195 -18.60 26.37 -31.17
C VAL A 195 -19.70 26.65 -32.16
N GLN A 196 -19.44 27.59 -33.07
CA GLN A 196 -20.27 27.79 -34.25
C GLN A 196 -19.96 26.70 -35.27
N GLY A 197 -20.53 25.53 -35.04
CA GLY A 197 -20.29 24.32 -35.82
C GLY A 197 -21.58 23.58 -36.15
N THR A 198 -21.46 22.50 -36.94
CA THR A 198 -22.60 21.64 -37.23
C THR A 198 -23.08 20.94 -35.95
N PRO A 199 -24.36 20.48 -35.89
CA PRO A 199 -24.89 19.77 -34.71
C PRO A 199 -24.02 18.58 -34.27
N THR A 200 -23.37 17.91 -35.21
CA THR A 200 -22.40 16.83 -34.95
C THR A 200 -21.18 17.32 -34.17
N GLN A 201 -20.63 18.48 -34.53
CA GLN A 201 -19.46 19.05 -33.83
C GLN A 201 -19.82 19.44 -32.41
N VAL A 202 -20.97 20.09 -32.25
CA VAL A 202 -21.52 20.44 -30.93
C VAL A 202 -21.73 19.20 -30.06
N ASN A 203 -22.25 18.11 -30.63
CA ASN A 203 -22.45 16.85 -29.92
C ASN A 203 -21.13 16.28 -29.36
N TYR A 204 -20.06 16.26 -30.15
CA TYR A 204 -18.77 15.73 -29.72
C TYR A 204 -18.04 16.64 -28.72
N VAL A 205 -18.17 17.96 -28.86
CA VAL A 205 -17.66 18.92 -27.86
C VAL A 205 -18.37 18.72 -26.52
N MET A 206 -19.69 18.58 -26.54
CA MET A 206 -20.47 18.30 -25.33
C MET A 206 -20.15 16.92 -24.74
N ALA A 207 -19.91 15.91 -25.60
CA ALA A 207 -19.49 14.59 -25.16
C ALA A 207 -18.16 14.65 -24.38
N PHE A 208 -17.21 15.46 -24.87
CA PHE A 208 -15.95 15.71 -24.16
C PHE A 208 -16.16 16.37 -22.79
N GLN A 209 -17.01 17.40 -22.73
CA GLN A 209 -17.24 18.12 -21.48
C GLN A 209 -17.93 17.25 -20.40
N LEU A 210 -18.83 16.34 -20.81
CA LEU A 210 -19.57 15.47 -19.89
C LEU A 210 -18.79 14.24 -19.41
N GLY A 211 -17.80 13.77 -20.17
CA GLY A 211 -17.09 12.53 -19.81
C GLY A 211 -15.75 12.31 -20.49
N GLY A 212 -15.14 13.37 -21.01
CA GLY A 212 -13.80 13.34 -21.61
C GLY A 212 -13.70 12.46 -22.87
N PHE A 213 -12.49 11.94 -23.08
CA PHE A 213 -12.15 11.10 -24.23
C PHE A 213 -13.01 9.84 -24.33
N THR A 214 -13.32 9.22 -23.21
CA THR A 214 -14.05 7.95 -23.15
C THR A 214 -15.50 8.10 -23.59
N ASN A 215 -16.14 9.23 -23.26
CA ASN A 215 -17.50 9.53 -23.71
C ASN A 215 -17.54 9.88 -25.21
N ILE A 216 -16.50 10.48 -25.78
CA ILE A 216 -16.38 10.66 -27.24
C ILE A 216 -16.33 9.30 -27.93
N LEU A 217 -15.48 8.38 -27.47
CA LEU A 217 -15.40 7.04 -28.06
C LEU A 217 -16.74 6.32 -28.03
N ARG A 218 -17.47 6.45 -26.92
CA ARG A 218 -18.82 5.89 -26.77
C ARG A 218 -19.80 6.47 -27.79
N VAL A 219 -19.86 7.80 -27.91
CA VAL A 219 -20.76 8.49 -28.87
C VAL A 219 -20.36 8.19 -30.31
N TRP A 220 -19.06 8.06 -30.60
CA TRP A 220 -18.55 7.77 -31.93
C TRP A 220 -18.80 6.32 -32.36
N LEU A 221 -18.35 5.36 -31.56
CA LEU A 221 -18.46 3.93 -31.87
C LEU A 221 -19.88 3.37 -31.69
N GLY A 222 -20.76 4.11 -31.02
CA GLY A 222 -22.17 3.74 -30.84
C GLY A 222 -23.08 4.13 -32.01
N GLN A 223 -22.56 4.77 -33.07
CA GLN A 223 -23.33 5.15 -34.25
C GLN A 223 -23.37 4.02 -35.28
N ASP A 224 -24.49 3.92 -36.01
CA ASP A 224 -24.64 2.95 -37.11
C ASP A 224 -23.63 3.21 -38.25
N GLN A 225 -23.24 4.48 -38.45
CA GLN A 225 -22.25 4.90 -39.45
C GLN A 225 -21.29 5.93 -38.83
N PRO A 226 -20.21 5.48 -38.16
CA PRO A 226 -19.27 6.37 -37.49
C PRO A 226 -18.47 7.21 -38.48
N GLU A 227 -18.09 8.44 -38.10
CA GLU A 227 -17.19 9.26 -38.89
C GLU A 227 -15.78 8.66 -38.99
N SER A 228 -14.99 9.11 -39.98
CA SER A 228 -13.60 8.66 -40.09
C SER A 228 -12.77 9.08 -38.86
N PRO A 229 -11.79 8.26 -38.44
CA PRO A 229 -10.92 8.59 -37.31
C PRO A 229 -10.20 9.94 -37.46
N GLU A 230 -9.87 10.33 -38.69
CA GLU A 230 -9.26 11.62 -39.03
C GLU A 230 -10.18 12.79 -38.69
N LYS A 231 -11.47 12.67 -39.06
CA LYS A 231 -12.47 13.69 -38.76
C LYS A 231 -12.73 13.80 -37.26
N ILE A 232 -12.75 12.68 -36.53
CA ILE A 232 -12.88 12.70 -35.08
C ILE A 232 -11.68 13.39 -34.43
N LYS A 233 -10.45 13.03 -34.83
CA LYS A 233 -9.22 13.68 -34.35
C LYS A 233 -9.30 15.21 -34.46
N ASP A 234 -9.75 15.72 -35.60
CA ASP A 234 -9.87 17.18 -35.82
C ASP A 234 -10.93 17.81 -34.89
N LEU A 235 -12.05 17.14 -34.67
CA LEU A 235 -13.09 17.58 -33.72
C LEU A 235 -12.59 17.58 -32.28
N MET A 236 -11.75 16.62 -31.91
CA MET A 236 -11.14 16.55 -30.58
C MET A 236 -10.14 17.67 -30.34
N LEU A 237 -9.31 17.97 -31.35
CA LEU A 237 -8.40 19.11 -31.31
C LEU A 237 -9.16 20.42 -31.17
N LEU A 238 -10.28 20.57 -31.88
CA LEU A 238 -11.15 21.75 -31.78
C LEU A 238 -11.78 21.88 -30.38
N ALA A 239 -12.27 20.79 -29.79
CA ALA A 239 -12.81 20.81 -28.42
C ALA A 239 -11.74 21.17 -27.37
N ALA A 240 -10.52 20.63 -27.50
CA ALA A 240 -9.41 20.93 -26.60
C ALA A 240 -8.94 22.39 -26.72
N GLN A 241 -8.86 22.92 -27.96
CA GLN A 241 -8.55 24.32 -28.20
C GLN A 241 -9.65 25.26 -27.66
N GLN A 242 -10.92 24.89 -27.80
CA GLN A 242 -12.04 25.65 -27.27
C GLN A 242 -12.01 25.72 -25.73
N LEU A 243 -11.73 24.60 -25.06
CA LEU A 243 -11.50 24.58 -23.61
C LEU A 243 -10.33 25.50 -23.22
N ALA A 244 -9.20 25.41 -23.91
CA ALA A 244 -8.04 26.27 -23.66
C ALA A 244 -8.37 27.77 -23.87
N ASN A 245 -9.14 28.11 -24.90
CA ASN A 245 -9.55 29.48 -25.18
C ASN A 245 -10.52 30.02 -24.11
N SER A 246 -11.46 29.20 -23.61
CA SER A 246 -12.36 29.60 -22.52
C SER A 246 -11.64 29.90 -21.20
N LEU A 247 -10.44 29.33 -21.01
CA LEU A 247 -9.60 29.59 -19.84
C LEU A 247 -8.72 30.83 -20.02
N ASN A 248 -8.51 31.28 -21.27
CA ASN A 248 -7.63 32.39 -21.62
C ASN A 248 -8.37 33.71 -21.89
N THR A 249 -9.70 33.73 -21.85
CA THR A 249 -10.49 34.96 -21.92
C THR A 249 -10.50 35.67 -20.56
N ASN A 250 -9.43 36.42 -20.28
CA ASN A 250 -9.46 37.63 -19.45
C ASN A 250 -9.59 38.85 -20.36
#